data_AF-A0A366MRZ0-F1
#
_entry.id   AF-A0A366MRZ0-F1
#
_cell.length_a   1.000
_cell.length_b   1.000
_cell.length_c   1.000
_cell.angle_alpha   90.00
_cell.angle_beta   90.00
_cell.angle_gamma   90.00
#
_symmetry.space_group_name_H-M   'P 1'
#
loop_
_entity.id
_entity.type
_entity.pdbx_description
1 polymer ?
#
loop_
_entity_poly.entity_id
_entity_poly.type
_entity_poly.pdbx_seq_one_letter_code
_entity_poly.pdbx_strand_id
1 'polypeptide(L)' 'MVKVEFLGPINKEDINLDIKNLKELSLILKDDESISSWLETCAVAVNDTLVFSKNYELKSGDKISLLPPVCGG' A
#
# COMPACT_ATOMS: atom_id res chain seq x y z
N MET A 1 -6.55 -11.32 6.93
CA MET A 1 -6.91 -9.88 6.85
C MET A 1 -5.71 -9.00 7.19
N VAL A 2 -5.40 -8.05 6.31
CA VAL A 2 -4.35 -7.04 6.48
C VAL A 2 -4.97 -5.64 6.53
N LYS A 3 -4.29 -4.70 7.16
CA LYS A 3 -4.66 -3.28 7.16
C LYS A 3 -3.80 -2.53 6.14
N VAL A 4 -4.43 -1.73 5.28
CA VAL A 4 -3.74 -0.83 4.35
C VAL A 4 -3.97 0.60 4.80
N GLU A 5 -2.89 1.33 5.07
CA GLU A 5 -2.90 2.74 5.43
C GLU A 5 -2.30 3.60 4.31
N PHE A 6 -2.92 4.77 4.10
CA PHE A 6 -2.53 5.70 3.05
C PHE A 6 -1.96 6.97 3.69
N LEU A 7 -0.66 7.21 3.47
CA LEU A 7 0.04 8.28 4.15
C LEU A 7 0.11 9.58 3.32
N GLY A 8 0.28 10.70 4.04
CA GLY A 8 0.56 12.01 3.45
C GLY A 8 -0.53 12.50 2.49
N PRO A 9 -0.18 13.03 1.30
CA PRO A 9 -1.13 13.65 0.38
C PRO A 9 -2.19 12.71 -0.22
N ILE A 10 -2.10 11.39 0.01
CA ILE A 10 -3.11 10.45 -0.48
C ILE A 10 -4.47 10.68 0.20
N ASN A 11 -4.47 11.12 1.47
CA ASN A 11 -5.67 11.53 2.23
C ASN A 11 -6.89 10.60 2.06
N LYS A 12 -6.66 9.30 2.23
CA LYS A 12 -7.69 8.26 2.12
C LYS A 12 -7.78 7.48 3.42
N GLU A 13 -9.00 7.07 3.79
CA GLU A 13 -9.22 6.20 4.93
C GLU A 13 -8.57 4.82 4.75
N ASP A 14 -8.12 4.25 5.87
CA ASP A 14 -7.54 2.92 5.90
C ASP A 14 -8.57 1.86 5.49
N ILE A 15 -8.12 0.83 4.77
CA ILE A 15 -8.97 -0.29 4.35
C ILE A 15 -8.44 -1.61 4.92
N ASN A 16 -9.34 -2.54 5.19
CA ASN A 16 -8.99 -3.90 5.59
C ASN A 16 -9.30 -4.86 4.44
N LEU A 17 -8.32 -5.68 4.06
CA LEU A 17 -8.42 -6.57 2.91
C LEU A 17 -8.02 -8.00 3.28
N ASP A 18 -8.60 -8.98 2.60
CA ASP A 18 -8.14 -10.36 2.65
C ASP A 18 -7.37 -10.70 1.37
N ILE A 19 -6.06 -10.49 1.43
CA ILE A 19 -5.13 -10.66 0.31
C ILE A 19 -3.87 -11.38 0.77
N LYS A 20 -3.23 -12.11 -0.15
CA LYS A 20 -2.05 -12.94 0.16
C LYS A 20 -0.72 -12.28 -0.18
N ASN A 21 -0.72 -11.26 -1.02
CA ASN A 21 0.48 -10.61 -1.50
C ASN A 21 0.18 -9.21 -2.07
N LEU A 22 1.24 -8.47 -2.38
CA LEU A 22 1.14 -7.11 -2.92
C LEU A 22 0.67 -7.05 -4.39
N LYS A 23 0.67 -8.16 -5.14
CA LYS A 23 0.06 -8.19 -6.49
C LYS A 23 -1.45 -8.04 -6.40
N GLU A 24 -2.08 -8.76 -5.48
CA GLU A 24 -3.52 -8.66 -5.24
C GLU A 24 -3.90 -7.25 -4.79
N LEU A 25 -3.12 -6.64 -3.88
CA LEU A 25 -3.30 -5.24 -3.50
C LEU A 25 -3.22 -4.30 -4.72
N SER A 26 -2.21 -4.49 -5.57
CA SER A 26 -2.02 -3.66 -6.76
C SER A 26 -3.18 -3.77 -7.76
N LEU A 27 -3.87 -4.92 -7.83
CA LEU A 27 -5.05 -5.07 -8.69
C LEU A 27 -6.24 -4.29 -8.13
N ILE A 28 -6.49 -4.42 -6.81
CA ILE A 28 -7.60 -3.72 -6.14
C ILE A 28 -7.42 -2.19 -6.24
N LEU A 29 -6.21 -1.68 -6.03
CA LEU A 29 -5.96 -0.24 -6.01
C LEU A 29 -5.87 0.40 -7.40
N LYS A 30 -5.69 -0.38 -8.48
CA LYS A 30 -5.61 0.16 -9.84
C LYS A 30 -6.93 0.73 -10.34
N ASP A 31 -8.04 0.19 -9.86
CA ASP A 31 -9.38 0.61 -10.24
C ASP A 31 -9.87 1.81 -9.41
N ASP A 32 -9.09 2.23 -8.40
CA ASP A 32 -9.37 3.42 -7.59
C ASP A 32 -8.65 4.64 -8.18
N GLU A 33 -9.39 5.52 -8.87
CA GLU A 33 -8.84 6.73 -9.50
C GLU A 33 -8.12 7.66 -8.51
N SER A 34 -8.49 7.64 -7.23
CA SER A 34 -7.83 8.45 -6.20
C SER A 34 -6.46 7.92 -5.81
N ILE A 35 -6.18 6.64 -6.09
CA ILE A 35 -4.94 5.93 -5.71
C ILE A 35 -4.08 5.58 -6.93
N SER A 36 -4.69 5.32 -8.09
CA SER A 36 -4.01 4.76 -9.26
C SER A 36 -2.83 5.62 -9.74
N SER A 37 -2.97 6.96 -9.65
CA SER A 37 -1.91 7.92 -9.96
C SER A 37 -0.72 7.87 -9.00
N TRP A 38 -0.93 7.41 -7.76
CA TRP A 38 0.11 7.26 -6.75
C TRP A 38 0.86 5.93 -6.84
N LEU A 39 0.27 4.89 -7.41
CA LEU A 39 0.84 3.53 -7.42
C LEU A 39 2.22 3.44 -8.09
N GLU A 40 2.50 4.31 -9.06
CA GLU A 40 3.79 4.34 -9.77
C GLU A 40 4.91 4.99 -8.95
N THR A 41 4.54 5.87 -8.02
CA THR A 41 5.49 6.70 -7.27
C THR A 41 5.55 6.36 -5.78
N CYS A 42 4.58 5.58 -5.28
CA CYS A 42 4.57 5.16 -3.88
C CYS A 42 5.62 4.09 -3.59
N ALA A 43 6.33 4.27 -2.49
CA ALA A 43 6.97 3.17 -1.79
C ALA A 43 5.91 2.39 -1.00
N VAL A 44 6.19 1.11 -0.74
CA VAL A 44 5.33 0.23 0.07
C VAL A 44 6.15 -0.28 1.24
N ALA A 45 5.61 -0.13 2.46
CA ALA A 45 6.14 -0.77 3.66
C ALA A 45 5.17 -1.82 4.17
N VAL A 46 5.70 -2.94 4.66
CA VAL A 46 4.95 -3.93 5.45
C VAL A 46 5.56 -3.97 6.84
N ASN A 47 4.75 -3.71 7.86
CA ASN A 47 5.18 -3.62 9.27
C ASN A 47 6.41 -2.71 9.42
N ASP A 48 6.29 -1.49 8.88
CA ASP A 48 7.31 -0.43 8.93
C ASP A 48 8.64 -0.76 8.21
N THR A 49 8.67 -1.85 7.43
CA THR A 49 9.83 -2.25 6.61
C THR A 49 9.52 -2.10 5.12
N LEU A 50 10.38 -1.38 4.39
CA LEU A 50 10.23 -1.21 2.94
C LEU A 50 10.32 -2.55 2.20
N VAL A 51 9.41 -2.73 1.24
CA VAL A 51 9.30 -3.95 0.44
C VAL A 51 9.32 -3.61 -1.04
N PHE A 52 10.15 -4.32 -1.79
CA PHE A 52 10.35 -4.06 -3.22
C PHE A 52 9.78 -5.17 -4.12
N SER A 53 9.39 -6.30 -3.53
CA SER A 53 8.85 -7.46 -4.26
C SER A 53 7.34 -7.53 -4.14
N LYS A 54 6.64 -7.54 -5.28
CA LYS A 54 5.18 -7.75 -5.31
C LYS A 54 4.76 -9.16 -4.86
N ASN A 55 5.71 -10.11 -4.85
CA ASN A 55 5.50 -11.47 -4.37
C ASN A 55 5.66 -11.62 -2.85
N TYR A 56 5.88 -10.53 -2.11
CA TYR A 56 5.95 -10.59 -0.65
C TYR A 56 4.68 -11.23 -0.09
N GLU A 57 4.85 -12.28 0.71
CA GLU A 57 3.75 -13.00 1.35
C GLU A 57 3.22 -12.20 2.54
N LEU A 58 1.93 -11.88 2.49
CA LEU A 58 1.22 -11.17 3.55
C LEU A 58 0.58 -12.15 4.52
N LYS A 59 0.63 -11.80 5.80
CA LYS A 59 0.04 -12.56 6.90
C LYS A 59 -1.09 -11.77 7.54
N SER A 60 -2.03 -12.49 8.15
CA SER A 60 -3.10 -11.82 8.89
C SER A 60 -2.52 -10.96 10.00
N GLY A 61 -2.98 -9.72 10.10
CA GLY A 61 -2.45 -8.72 11.03
C GLY A 61 -1.34 -7.84 10.46
N ASP A 62 -0.81 -8.12 9.27
CA ASP A 62 0.17 -7.23 8.64
C ASP A 62 -0.45 -5.85 8.36
N LYS A 63 0.37 -4.82 8.58
CA LYS A 63 0.08 -3.44 8.24
C LYS A 63 0.87 -3.05 6.99
N ILE A 64 0.17 -2.60 5.96
CA ILE A 64 0.74 -2.12 4.70
C ILE A 64 0.60 -0.61 4.65
N SER A 65 1.70 0.11 4.48
CA SER A 65 1.68 1.57 4.33
C SER A 65 2.03 1.94 2.89
N LEU A 66 1.16 2.71 2.23
CA LEU A 66 1.48 3.38 0.96
C LEU A 66 2.08 4.74 1.27
N LEU A 67 3.35 4.92 0.86
CA LEU A 67 4.13 6.11 1.12
C LEU A 67 4.34 6.89 -0.19
N PRO A 68 3.60 7.98 -0.43
CA PRO A 68 3.87 8.83 -1.59
C PRO A 68 5.25 9.50 -1.45
N PRO A 69 5.85 9.96 -2.56
CA PRO A 69 7.10 10.70 -2.50
C PRO A 69 6.98 11.90 -1.55
N VAL A 70 7.95 12.02 -0.64
CA VAL A 70 8.06 13.19 0.22
C VAL A 70 9.15 14.09 -0.33
N CYS A 71 8.88 15.40 -0.45
CA CYS A 71 9.95 16.39 -0.53
C CYS A 71 10.53 16.52 0.88
N GLY A 72 11.55 15.72 1.19
CA GLY A 72 12.37 15.94 2.37
C GLY A 72 13.01 17.32 2.24
N GLY A 73 12.65 18.23 3.15
CA GLY A 73 13.26 19.55 3.27
C GLY A 73 14.72 19.48 3.68
#